data_AF-A0A957HE23-F1
#
_entry.id   AF-A0A957HE23-F1
#
_cell.length_a   1.000
_cell.length_b   1.000
_cell.length_c   1.000
_cell.angle_alpha   90.00
_cell.angle_beta   90.00
_cell.angle_gamma   90.00
#
_symmetry.space_group_name_H-M   'P 1'
#
loop_
_entity.id
_entity.type
_entity.pdbx_description
1 polymer ?
#
loop_
_entity_poly.entity_id
_entity_poly.type
_entity_poly.pdbx_seq_one_letter_code
_entity_poly.pdbx_strand_id
1 'polypeptide(L)'
;MAALQRIQQGVRALLSFTQEVDYDLAARYLNDAQLGLFRQLDRSEQLHSLNVLRAVLAQQADTPHDLAVAALLHDIGKIRYRMAIWQ
;
A
#
# COMPACT_ATOMS: atom_id res chain seq x y z
N MET A 1 -18.64 18.08 1.48
CA MET A 1 -18.54 16.99 2.48
C MET A 1 -18.37 15.62 1.81
N ALA A 2 -17.31 15.42 1.02
CA ALA A 2 -17.05 14.15 0.32
C ALA A 2 -15.67 13.55 0.65
N ALA A 3 -14.70 14.38 1.06
CA ALA A 3 -13.35 13.94 1.42
C ALA A 3 -13.32 13.07 2.69
N LEU A 4 -14.11 13.43 3.71
CA LEU A 4 -14.15 12.72 5.01
C LEU A 4 -14.71 11.29 4.91
N GLN A 5 -15.70 11.05 4.04
CA GLN A 5 -16.27 9.70 3.83
C GLN A 5 -15.31 8.77 3.08
N ARG A 6 -14.45 9.31 2.21
CA ARG A 6 -13.47 8.53 1.43
C ARG A 6 -12.32 8.03 2.29
N ILE A 7 -11.87 8.85 3.25
CA ILE A 7 -10.87 8.45 4.24
C ILE A 7 -11.40 7.29 5.09
N GLN A 8 -12.69 7.31 5.48
CA GLN A 8 -13.31 6.23 6.26
C GLN A 8 -13.39 4.90 5.50
N GLN A 9 -13.59 4.93 4.17
CA GLN A 9 -13.54 3.71 3.35
C GLN A 9 -12.11 3.17 3.20
N GLY A 10 -11.12 4.07 3.02
CA GLY A 10 -9.70 3.71 3.01
C GLY A 10 -9.28 2.99 4.29
N VAL A 11 -9.74 3.47 5.46
CA VAL A 11 -9.43 2.87 6.77
C VAL A 11 -10.09 1.50 6.99
N ARG A 12 -11.30 1.26 6.47
CA ARG A 12 -11.96 -0.06 6.60
C ARG A 12 -11.24 -1.17 5.81
N ALA A 13 -10.58 -0.84 4.70
CA ALA A 13 -9.74 -1.78 3.96
C ALA A 13 -8.47 -2.17 4.74
N LEU A 14 -8.02 -1.35 5.70
CA LEU A 14 -6.78 -1.59 6.46
C LEU A 14 -6.91 -2.66 7.56
N LEU A 15 -8.11 -3.16 7.85
CA LEU A 15 -8.37 -4.04 8.99
C LEU A 15 -8.47 -5.54 8.65
N SER A 16 -8.25 -5.94 7.40
CA SER A 16 -8.25 -7.36 7.02
C SER A 16 -6.87 -8.00 7.21
N PHE A 17 -6.52 -8.29 8.47
CA PHE A 17 -5.24 -8.91 8.86
C PHE A 17 -5.04 -10.36 8.37
N THR A 18 -6.06 -10.97 7.75
CA THR A 18 -6.05 -12.37 7.30
C THR A 18 -5.65 -12.57 5.84
N GLN A 19 -5.44 -11.51 5.06
CA GLN A 19 -5.13 -11.64 3.63
C GLN A 19 -3.66 -12.03 3.37
N GLU A 20 -3.45 -12.82 2.32
CA GLU A 20 -2.11 -13.06 1.78
C GLU A 20 -1.58 -11.81 1.05
N VAL A 21 -0.25 -11.67 1.03
CA VAL A 21 0.39 -10.58 0.29
C VAL A 21 0.37 -10.94 -1.19
N ASP A 22 -0.30 -10.10 -1.98
CA ASP A 22 -0.42 -10.25 -3.43
C ASP A 22 0.80 -9.61 -4.13
N TYR A 23 1.89 -10.38 -4.21
CA TYR A 23 3.12 -9.92 -4.86
C TYR A 23 2.97 -9.76 -6.37
N ASP A 24 2.07 -10.51 -6.99
CA ASP A 24 1.82 -10.42 -8.42
C ASP A 24 1.18 -9.07 -8.77
N LEU A 25 0.27 -8.57 -7.92
CA LEU A 25 -0.27 -7.22 -8.07
C LEU A 25 0.82 -6.15 -7.91
N ALA A 26 1.72 -6.29 -6.92
CA ALA A 26 2.82 -5.35 -6.74
C ALA A 26 3.79 -5.36 -7.94
N ALA A 27 4.12 -6.54 -8.46
CA ALA A 27 5.04 -6.74 -9.58
C ALA A 27 4.53 -6.15 -10.92
N ARG A 28 3.23 -5.85 -11.04
CA ARG A 28 2.69 -5.13 -12.21
C ARG A 28 3.15 -3.67 -12.27
N TYR A 29 3.50 -3.09 -11.13
CA TYR A 29 3.85 -1.66 -11.01
C TYR A 29 5.30 -1.45 -10.57
N LEU A 30 5.88 -2.37 -9.82
CA LEU A 30 7.25 -2.25 -9.33
C LEU A 30 8.22 -3.00 -10.24
N ASN A 31 9.37 -2.40 -10.51
CA ASN A 31 10.51 -3.15 -11.04
C ASN A 31 11.12 -4.07 -9.95
N ASP A 32 12.04 -4.95 -10.36
CA ASP A 32 12.64 -5.95 -9.45
C ASP A 32 13.31 -5.33 -8.21
N ALA A 33 13.98 -4.19 -8.38
CA ALA A 33 14.65 -3.52 -7.26
C ALA A 33 13.64 -2.94 -6.27
N GLN A 34 12.58 -2.29 -6.78
CA GLN A 34 11.50 -1.75 -5.96
C GLN A 34 10.70 -2.86 -5.27
N LEU A 35 10.41 -3.96 -5.97
CA LEU A 35 9.74 -5.11 -5.39
C LEU A 35 10.60 -5.77 -4.30
N GLY A 36 11.92 -5.80 -4.49
CA GLY A 36 12.89 -6.22 -3.49
C GLY A 36 12.86 -5.37 -2.22
N LEU A 37 12.67 -4.05 -2.34
CA LEU A 37 12.46 -3.17 -1.20
C LEU A 37 11.08 -3.39 -0.56
N PHE A 38 10.02 -3.48 -1.35
CA PHE A 38 8.66 -3.73 -0.87
C PHE A 38 8.58 -5.00 0.00
N ARG A 39 9.24 -6.08 -0.42
CA ARG A 39 9.32 -7.35 0.34
C ARG A 39 10.02 -7.23 1.70
N GLN A 40 10.79 -6.18 1.95
CA GLN A 40 11.46 -5.93 3.23
C GLN A 40 10.58 -5.22 4.25
N LEU A 41 9.46 -4.62 3.83
CA LEU A 41 8.46 -4.08 4.75
C LEU A 41 7.90 -5.20 5.64
N ASP A 42 7.44 -4.86 6.84
CA ASP A 42 6.70 -5.82 7.65
C ASP A 42 5.42 -6.25 6.92
N ARG A 43 4.97 -7.49 7.14
CA ARG A 43 3.79 -8.05 6.44
C ARG A 43 2.57 -7.14 6.53
N SER A 44 2.32 -6.51 7.68
CA SER A 44 1.22 -5.56 7.86
C SER A 44 1.34 -4.33 6.97
N GLU A 45 2.55 -3.82 6.77
CA GLU A 45 2.85 -2.66 5.93
C GLU A 45 2.75 -2.99 4.44
N GLN A 46 3.12 -4.22 4.04
CA GLN A 46 2.90 -4.72 2.68
C GLN A 46 1.40 -4.81 2.36
N LEU A 47 0.60 -5.39 3.26
CA LEU A 47 -0.85 -5.47 3.13
C LEU A 47 -1.49 -4.09 3.11
N HIS A 48 -1.04 -3.19 4.00
CA HIS A 48 -1.47 -1.80 4.03
C HIS A 48 -1.28 -1.13 2.66
N SER A 49 -0.07 -1.21 2.12
CA SER A 49 0.30 -0.61 0.84
C SER A 49 -0.50 -1.19 -0.34
N LEU A 50 -0.76 -2.50 -0.36
CA LEU A 50 -1.63 -3.13 -1.37
C LEU A 50 -3.08 -2.66 -1.27
N ASN A 51 -3.59 -2.43 -0.06
CA ASN A 51 -4.93 -1.90 0.14
C ASN A 51 -5.04 -0.44 -0.30
N VAL A 52 -4.00 0.36 -0.06
CA VAL A 52 -3.90 1.73 -0.62
C VAL A 52 -3.91 1.68 -2.14
N LEU A 53 -3.10 0.81 -2.77
CA LEU A 53 -3.10 0.65 -4.23
C LEU A 53 -4.49 0.29 -4.76
N ARG A 54 -5.17 -0.70 -4.17
CA ARG A 54 -6.53 -1.09 -4.58
C ARG A 54 -7.52 0.08 -4.46
N ALA A 55 -7.41 0.87 -3.39
CA ALA A 55 -8.24 2.05 -3.21
C ALA A 55 -7.95 3.15 -4.23
N VAL A 56 -6.68 3.33 -4.64
CA VAL A 56 -6.30 4.26 -5.72
C VAL A 56 -6.87 3.80 -7.06
N LEU A 57 -6.67 2.52 -7.42
CA LEU A 57 -7.17 1.93 -8.67
C LEU A 57 -8.71 1.97 -8.76
N ALA A 58 -9.41 1.84 -7.63
CA ALA A 58 -10.87 1.95 -7.60
C ALA A 58 -11.40 3.37 -7.87
N GLN A 59 -10.56 4.41 -7.75
CA GLN A 59 -10.99 5.80 -7.90
C GLN A 59 -10.97 6.30 -9.35
N GLN A 60 -10.11 5.73 -10.21
CA GLN A 60 -9.89 6.21 -11.58
C GLN A 60 -9.57 5.03 -12.49
N ALA A 61 -10.21 4.99 -13.67
CA ALA A 61 -10.00 3.93 -14.65
C ALA A 61 -8.55 3.91 -15.19
N ASP A 62 -7.94 5.08 -15.31
CA ASP A 62 -6.55 5.24 -15.74
C ASP A 62 -5.74 5.89 -14.61
N THR A 63 -5.15 5.05 -13.77
CA THR A 63 -4.28 5.50 -12.67
C THR A 63 -2.87 5.71 -13.20
N PRO A 64 -2.28 6.90 -13.05
CA PRO A 64 -0.90 7.14 -13.44
C PRO A 64 0.05 6.14 -12.76
N HIS A 65 1.01 5.60 -13.51
CA HIS A 65 1.94 4.59 -13.00
C HIS A 65 2.68 5.05 -11.74
N ASP A 66 3.18 6.29 -11.73
CA ASP A 66 3.90 6.85 -10.58
C ASP A 66 3.03 6.95 -9.32
N LEU A 67 1.72 7.15 -9.48
CA LEU A 67 0.79 7.16 -8.35
C LEU A 67 0.58 5.75 -7.77
N ALA A 68 0.55 4.72 -8.63
CA ALA A 68 0.51 3.33 -8.18
C ALA A 68 1.81 2.91 -7.48
N VAL A 69 2.96 3.33 -8.00
CA VAL A 69 4.27 3.13 -7.36
C VAL A 69 4.32 3.84 -6.01
N ALA A 70 3.87 5.10 -5.94
CA ALA A 70 3.80 5.86 -4.69
C ALA A 70 2.90 5.17 -3.66
N ALA A 71 1.73 4.67 -4.08
CA ALA A 71 0.84 3.91 -3.19
C ALA A 71 1.53 2.69 -2.56
N LEU A 72 2.31 1.94 -3.35
CA LEU A 72 3.02 0.75 -2.90
C LEU A 72 4.24 1.06 -2.01
N LEU A 73 4.91 2.19 -2.22
CA LEU A 73 6.18 2.52 -1.58
C LEU A 73 6.12 3.71 -0.60
N HIS A 74 4.94 4.26 -0.31
CA HIS A 74 4.81 5.47 0.53
C HIS A 74 5.44 5.31 1.92
N ASP A 75 5.40 4.09 2.48
CA ASP A 75 5.93 3.75 3.79
C ASP A 75 7.31 3.05 3.73
N ILE A 76 8.01 3.10 2.59
CA ILE A 76 9.26 2.35 2.39
C ILE A 76 10.37 2.73 3.38
N GLY A 77 10.32 3.94 3.95
CA GLY A 77 11.23 4.39 5.01
C GLY A 77 11.18 3.53 6.28
N LYS A 78 10.05 2.84 6.53
CA LYS A 78 9.87 1.97 7.71
C LYS A 78 10.77 0.73 7.70
N ILE A 79 11.38 0.37 6.55
CA ILE A 79 12.43 -0.66 6.50
C ILE A 79 13.60 -0.27 7.41
N ARG A 80 13.96 1.02 7.44
CA ARG A 80 15.09 1.53 8.22
C ARG A 80 14.68 1.91 9.63
N TYR A 81 13.49 2.47 9.79
CA TYR A 81 12.97 2.96 11.06
C TYR A 81 11.60 2.35 11.32
N ARG A 82 11.60 1.15 11.89
CA ARG A 82 10.36 0.48 12.30
C ARG A 82 9.67 1.33 13.36
N MET A 83 8.45 1.78 13.07
CA MET A 83 7.66 2.50 14.06
C MET A 83 7.07 1.48 15.03
N ALA A 84 7.47 1.56 16.30
CA ALA A 84 6.76 0.87 17.36
C ALA A 84 5.43 1.58 17.60
N ILE A 85 4.36 0.82 17.80
CA ILE A 85 3.00 1.33 18.07
C ILE A 85 2.92 2.06 19.43
N TRP A 86 3.99 1.98 20.23
CA TRP A 86 4.12 2.62 21.53
C TRP A 86 5.30 3.60 21.47
N GLN A 87 4.99 4.89 21.26
CA GLN A 87 5.84 6.03 21.59
C GLN A 87 5.06 6.96 22.51
#